data_AF-A0AAX1X4X5-F1
#
_entry.id   AF-A0AAX1X4X5-F1
#
_cell.length_a   1.000
_cell.length_b   1.000
_cell.length_c   1.000
_cell.angle_alpha   90.00
_cell.angle_beta   90.00
_cell.angle_gamma   90.00
#
_symmetry.space_group_name_H-M   'P 1'
#
loop_
_entity.id
_entity.type
_entity.pdbx_description
1 polymer ?
#
loop_
_entity_poly.entity_id
_entity_poly.type
_entity_poly.pdbx_seq_one_letter_code
_entity_poly.pdbx_strand_id
1 'polypeptide(L)' 'MGIVKISDGMHESLRHASAALSRSINAQAEHWLRIGMLAELHPTLSYAEICRLLIETEIQGDEAAPSVDAARSA' A
#
# COMPACT_ATOMS: atom_id res chain seq x y z
N MET A 1 -3.26 -1.11 17.57
CA MET A 1 -3.52 -0.44 16.28
C MET A 1 -4.57 0.64 16.48
N GLY A 2 -4.37 1.85 15.91
CA GLY A 2 -5.34 2.94 15.96
C GLY A 2 -6.43 2.79 14.91
N ILE A 3 -7.70 3.01 15.28
CA ILE A 3 -8.83 2.96 14.34
C ILE A 3 -8.96 4.34 13.70
N VAL A 4 -8.80 4.41 12.38
CA VAL A 4 -9.09 5.63 11.60
C VAL A 4 -10.56 5.62 11.20
N LYS A 5 -11.30 6.65 11.59
CA LYS A 5 -12.68 6.83 11.17
C LYS A 5 -12.73 7.43 9.76
N ILE A 6 -13.55 6.85 8.90
CA ILE A 6 -13.84 7.35 7.55
C ILE A 6 -15.36 7.41 7.36
N SER A 7 -15.83 8.19 6.38
CA SER A 7 -17.26 8.28 6.08
C SER A 7 -17.80 6.97 5.47
N ASP A 8 -19.11 6.73 5.61
CA ASP A 8 -19.75 5.54 5.05
C ASP A 8 -19.58 5.43 3.53
N GLY A 9 -19.69 6.54 2.81
CA GLY A 9 -19.46 6.58 1.36
C GLY A 9 -18.01 6.28 0.95
N MET A 10 -17.04 6.68 1.78
CA MET A 10 -15.64 6.29 1.57
C MET A 10 -15.43 4.79 1.83
N HIS A 11 -16.07 4.24 2.86
CA HIS A 11 -16.03 2.82 3.14
C HIS A 11 -16.69 1.99 2.00
N GLU A 12 -17.76 2.48 1.39
CA GLU A 12 -18.37 1.85 0.22
C GLU A 12 -17.45 1.89 -1.00
N SER A 13 -16.83 3.04 -1.29
CA SER A 13 -15.82 3.17 -2.35
C SER A 13 -14.65 2.20 -2.16
N LEU A 14 -14.16 2.04 -0.92
CA LEU A 14 -13.13 1.06 -0.58
C LEU A 14 -13.58 -0.38 -0.86
N ARG A 15 -14.82 -0.75 -0.51
CA ARG A 15 -15.36 -2.09 -0.78
C ARG A 15 -15.39 -2.39 -2.28
N HIS A 16 -15.88 -1.45 -3.09
CA HIS A 16 -15.92 -1.65 -4.55
C HIS A 16 -14.54 -1.75 -5.18
N ALA A 17 -13.62 -0.84 -4.81
CA ALA A 17 -12.25 -0.86 -5.33
C ALA A 17 -11.49 -2.12 -4.88
N SER A 18 -11.63 -2.52 -3.63
CA SER A 18 -11.06 -3.75 -3.05
C SER A 18 -11.48 -4.99 -3.84
N ALA A 19 -12.78 -5.11 -4.16
CA ALA A 19 -13.31 -6.22 -4.95
C ALA A 19 -12.80 -6.19 -6.41
N ALA A 20 -12.77 -5.01 -7.04
CA ALA A 20 -12.32 -4.86 -8.44
C ALA A 20 -10.81 -5.12 -8.61
N LEU A 21 -10.02 -4.80 -7.59
CA LEU A 21 -8.56 -4.83 -7.62
C LEU A 21 -7.97 -5.97 -6.79
N SER A 22 -8.79 -6.97 -6.46
CA SER A 22 -8.40 -8.24 -5.81
C SER A 22 -7.51 -8.08 -4.58
N ARG A 23 -7.88 -7.17 -3.68
CA ARG A 23 -7.13 -6.88 -2.44
C ARG A 23 -8.08 -6.78 -1.25
N SER A 24 -7.61 -6.92 -0.01
CA SER A 24 -8.45 -6.68 1.17
C SER A 24 -8.84 -5.21 1.30
N ILE A 25 -9.91 -4.91 2.05
CA ILE A 25 -10.34 -3.51 2.29
C ILE A 25 -9.22 -2.70 2.96
N ASN A 26 -8.52 -3.30 3.92
CA ASN A 26 -7.40 -2.63 4.60
C ASN A 26 -6.23 -2.39 3.64
N ALA A 27 -5.88 -3.38 2.80
CA ALA A 27 -4.84 -3.22 1.80
C ALA A 27 -5.21 -2.14 0.75
N GLN A 28 -6.49 -2.03 0.39
CA GLN A 28 -6.99 -0.96 -0.47
C GLN A 28 -6.86 0.42 0.17
N ALA A 29 -7.22 0.54 1.45
CA ALA A 29 -7.09 1.77 2.19
C ALA A 29 -5.62 2.18 2.32
N GLU A 30 -4.76 1.25 2.70
CA GLU A 30 -3.32 1.47 2.81
C GLU A 30 -2.70 1.90 1.47
N HIS A 31 -3.07 1.26 0.37
CA HIS A 31 -2.60 1.65 -0.96
C HIS A 31 -2.97 3.10 -1.32
N TRP A 32 -4.22 3.53 -1.06
CA TRP A 32 -4.62 4.92 -1.29
C TRP A 32 -3.90 5.91 -0.36
N LEU A 33 -3.69 5.55 0.91
CA LEU A 33 -2.93 6.38 1.84
C LEU A 33 -1.48 6.56 1.39
N ARG A 34 -0.82 5.50 0.93
CA ARG A 34 0.55 5.57 0.42
C ARG A 34 0.65 6.40 -0.85
N ILE A 35 -0.28 6.24 -1.79
CA ILE A 35 -0.36 7.10 -2.98
C ILE A 35 -0.54 8.57 -2.58
N GLY A 36 -1.47 8.87 -1.68
CA GLY A 36 -1.74 10.24 -1.23
C GLY A 36 -0.51 10.88 -0.57
N MET A 37 0.19 10.13 0.29
CA MET A 37 1.41 10.60 0.92
C MET A 37 2.53 10.86 -0.11
N LEU A 38 2.72 9.98 -1.08
CA LEU A 38 3.72 10.17 -2.14
C LEU A 38 3.37 11.35 -3.06
N ALA A 39 2.09 11.53 -3.38
CA ALA A 39 1.64 12.68 -4.17
C ALA A 39 1.89 14.01 -3.45
N GLU A 40 1.71 14.05 -2.13
CA GLU A 40 1.99 15.23 -1.29
C GLU A 40 3.50 15.53 -1.24
N LEU A 41 4.34 14.50 -1.07
CA LEU A 41 5.80 14.65 -0.98
C LEU A 41 6.46 14.92 -2.33
N HIS A 42 5.86 14.45 -3.41
CA HIS A 42 6.40 14.53 -4.76
C HIS A 42 5.34 15.10 -5.74
N PRO A 43 4.96 16.38 -5.58
CA PRO A 43 3.84 16.98 -6.33
C PRO A 43 4.08 17.08 -7.85
N THR A 44 5.32 16.89 -8.30
CA THR A 44 5.69 16.90 -9.73
C THR A 44 5.59 15.53 -10.39
N LEU A 45 5.47 14.45 -9.61
CA LEU A 45 5.36 13.11 -10.16
C LEU A 45 3.94 12.86 -10.66
N SER A 46 3.86 12.25 -11.83
CA SER A 46 2.61 11.68 -12.35
C SER A 46 2.19 10.46 -11.53
N TYR A 47 0.90 10.12 -11.62
CA TYR A 47 0.37 8.90 -11.00
C TYR A 47 1.15 7.64 -11.41
N ALA A 48 1.55 7.52 -12.68
CA ALA A 48 2.31 6.37 -13.17
C ALA A 48 3.70 6.27 -12.52
N GLU A 49 4.36 7.40 -12.29
CA GLU A 49 5.66 7.47 -11.59
C GLU A 49 5.50 7.11 -10.10
N ILE A 50 4.44 7.58 -9.44
CA ILE A 50 4.11 7.19 -8.06
C ILE A 50 3.89 5.67 -7.95
N CYS A 51 3.15 5.08 -8.89
CA CYS A 51 2.96 3.63 -8.92
C CYS A 51 4.28 2.87 -9.11
N ARG A 52 5.17 3.36 -9.98
CA ARG A 52 6.50 2.77 -10.16
C ARG A 52 7.31 2.82 -8.86
N LEU A 53 7.34 3.98 -8.21
CA LEU A 53 8.04 4.17 -6.94
C LEU A 53 7.52 3.21 -5.84
N LEU A 54 6.19 3.00 -5.76
CA LEU A 54 5.61 2.03 -4.84
C LEU A 54 6.09 0.60 -5.09
N ILE A 55 6.12 0.17 -6.35
CA ILE A 55 6.59 -1.17 -6.72
C ILE A 55 8.07 -1.33 -6.38
N GLU A 56 8.90 -0.35 -6.72
CA GLU A 56 10.34 -0.36 -6.40
C GLU A 56 10.60 -0.43 -4.90
N THR A 57 9.82 0.32 -4.11
CA THR A 57 9.92 0.31 -2.64
C THR A 57 9.58 -1.05 -2.05
N GLU A 58 8.53 -1.71 -2.55
CA GLU A 58 8.13 -3.05 -2.06
C GLU A 58 9.16 -4.12 -2.44
N ILE A 59 9.70 -4.08 -3.67
CA ILE A 59 10.77 -5.00 -4.10
C ILE A 59 12.01 -4.86 -3.19
N GLN A 60 12.42 -3.61 -2.91
CA GLN A 60 13.54 -3.34 -2.01
C GLN A 60 13.26 -3.75 -0.56
N GLY A 61 12.01 -3.62 -0.10
CA GLY A 61 11.58 -4.07 1.23
C GLY A 61 11.60 -5.60 1.38
N ASP A 62 11.26 -6.34 0.34
CA ASP A 62 11.24 -7.81 0.33
C ASP A 62 12.68 -8.39 0.26
N GLU A 63 13.60 -7.73 -0.46
CA GLU A 63 15.03 -8.11 -0.49
C GLU A 63 15.76 -7.85 0.85
N ALA A 64 15.28 -6.91 1.66
CA ALA A 64 15.88 -6.55 2.95
C ALA A 64 15.38 -7.40 4.13
N ALA A 65 14.32 -8.20 3.94
CA ALA A 65 13.83 -9.09 4.98
C ALA A 65 14.74 -10.33 5.10
N PRO A 66 15.40 -10.58 6.24
CA PRO A 66 16.20 -11.79 6.39
C PRO A 66 15.28 -13.01 6.24
N SER A 67 15.63 -13.92 5.32
CA SER A 67 14.89 -15.16 5.13
C SER A 67 14.86 -15.93 6.45
N VAL A 68 13.64 -16.15 6.96
CA VAL A 68 13.40 -16.86 8.23
C VAL A 68 13.88 -18.32 8.17
N ASP A 69 14.22 -18.81 6.98
CA ASP A 69 14.72 -20.15 6.72
C ASP A 69 16.18 -20.36 7.17
N ALA A 70 16.99 -19.30 7.21
CA ALA A 70 18.39 -19.40 7.68
C ALA A 70 18.50 -19.59 9.20
N ALA A 71 17.45 -19.29 9.96
CA ALA A 71 17.46 -19.34 11.43
C ALA A 71 17.01 -20.70 12.02
N ARG A 72 16.60 -21.67 11.19
CA ARG A 72 16.11 -22.99 11.66
C ARG A 72 17.11 -24.14 11.50
N SER A 73 18.37 -23.84 11.16
CA SER A 73 19.40 -24.86 10.92
C SER A 73 20.70 -24.66 11.73
N ALA A 74 20.65 -23.94 12.86
CA ALA A 74 21.76 -23.82 13.80
C ALA A 74 21.41 -24.42 15.16
#